data_AF-A0A3G9G659-F1
#
_entry.id   AF-A0A3G9G659-F1
#
_cell.length_a   1.000
_cell.length_b   1.000
_cell.length_c   1.000
_cell.angle_alpha   90.00
_cell.angle_beta   90.00
_cell.angle_gamma   90.00
#
_symmetry.space_group_name_H-M   'P 1'
#
loop_
_entity.id
_entity.type
_entity.pdbx_description
1 polymer ?
#
loop_
_entity_poly.entity_id
_entity_poly.type
_entity_poly.pdbx_seq_one_letter_code
_entity_poly.pdbx_strand_id
1 'polypeptide(L)'
;MPRPLRLSHLIDTDNNLLIVTARGDYTSEGFVDALIDLYQKIEKPWLYDRILDMRSAQGVVELSDLMRAAAWLTQAAGTPPPPRRRLALISNDPFDRARLNALGDAFPKAFIQLFDRRDEAIEWLASSQP
;
A
#
# COMPACT_ATOMS: atom_id res chain seq x y z
N MET A 1 0.14 -12.54 24.00
CA MET A 1 0.35 -13.29 22.75
C MET A 1 0.32 -12.30 21.60
N PRO A 2 1.25 -12.36 20.65
CA PRO A 2 1.20 -11.52 19.45
C PRO A 2 -0.12 -11.78 18.70
N ARG A 3 -0.74 -10.71 18.19
CA ARG A 3 -1.98 -10.83 17.41
C ARG A 3 -1.58 -11.14 15.97
N PRO A 4 -2.11 -12.21 15.35
CA PRO A 4 -1.74 -12.53 13.97
C PRO A 4 -2.13 -11.39 13.02
N LEU A 5 -1.30 -11.16 11.99
CA LEU A 5 -1.59 -10.23 10.91
C LEU A 5 -2.97 -10.54 10.30
N ARG A 6 -3.77 -9.50 10.13
CA ARG A 6 -5.02 -9.52 9.38
C ARG A 6 -5.05 -8.34 8.43
N LEU A 7 -5.27 -8.64 7.15
CA LEU A 7 -5.59 -7.64 6.14
C LEU A 7 -7.09 -7.67 5.86
N SER A 8 -7.72 -6.51 5.86
CA SER A 8 -9.08 -6.31 5.36
C SER A 8 -9.06 -5.28 4.24
N HIS A 9 -10.01 -5.36 3.32
CA HIS A 9 -10.18 -4.36 2.27
C HIS A 9 -11.60 -3.83 2.20
N LEU A 10 -11.74 -2.62 1.68
CA LEU A 10 -12.98 -1.96 1.31
C LEU A 10 -12.76 -1.29 -0.05
N ILE A 11 -13.69 -1.51 -0.99
CA ILE A 11 -13.72 -0.80 -2.26
C ILE A 11 -14.82 0.25 -2.17
N ASP A 12 -14.42 1.51 -2.31
CA ASP A 12 -15.31 2.65 -2.46
C ASP A 12 -15.35 2.99 -3.96
N THR A 13 -16.44 2.57 -4.61
CA THR A 13 -16.63 2.76 -6.05
C THR A 13 -16.89 4.21 -6.43
N ASP A 14 -17.49 4.98 -5.52
CA ASP A 14 -17.88 6.37 -5.78
C ASP A 14 -16.64 7.26 -5.87
N ASN A 15 -15.64 6.97 -5.03
CA ASN A 15 -14.37 7.68 -5.01
C ASN A 15 -13.24 6.96 -5.79
N ASN A 16 -13.56 5.83 -6.43
CA ASN A 16 -12.59 4.96 -7.11
C ASN A 16 -11.37 4.65 -6.22
N LEU A 17 -11.64 4.23 -4.98
CA LEU A 17 -10.68 4.08 -3.90
C LEU A 17 -10.70 2.66 -3.31
N LEU A 18 -9.53 2.05 -3.18
CA LEU A 18 -9.31 0.79 -2.49
C LEU A 18 -8.61 1.07 -1.15
N ILE A 19 -9.29 0.75 -0.04
CA ILE A 19 -8.76 0.90 1.31
C ILE A 19 -8.37 -0.47 1.82
N VAL A 20 -7.08 -0.66 2.10
CA VAL A 20 -6.53 -1.83 2.78
C VAL A 20 -6.19 -1.44 4.21
N THR A 21 -6.59 -2.24 5.18
CA THR A 21 -6.24 -2.05 6.59
C THR A 21 -5.51 -3.26 7.12
N ALA A 22 -4.31 -3.03 7.67
CA ALA A 22 -3.49 -4.03 8.33
C ALA A 22 -3.64 -3.92 9.86
N ARG A 23 -3.79 -5.06 10.52
CA ARG A 23 -3.84 -5.16 12.00
C ARG A 23 -3.02 -6.35 12.50
N GLY A 24 -2.35 -6.18 13.63
CA GLY A 24 -1.58 -7.23 14.29
C GLY A 24 -0.09 -7.24 13.92
N ASP A 25 0.61 -8.23 14.45
CA ASP A 25 2.05 -8.42 14.31
C ASP A 25 2.37 -9.14 12.98
N TYR A 26 3.42 -8.69 12.28
CA TYR A 26 3.85 -9.29 11.02
C TYR A 26 5.38 -9.40 10.89
N THR A 27 5.81 -10.41 10.14
CA THR A 27 7.15 -10.45 9.53
C THR A 27 7.09 -9.78 8.16
N SER A 28 8.23 -9.27 7.69
CA SER A 28 8.35 -8.68 6.35
C SER A 28 7.75 -9.57 5.25
N GLU A 29 8.18 -10.83 5.21
CA GLU A 29 7.69 -11.84 4.27
C GLU A 29 6.18 -12.08 4.41
N GLY A 30 5.69 -12.30 5.64
CA GLY A 30 4.28 -12.58 5.88
C GLY A 30 3.35 -11.41 5.54
N PHE A 31 3.85 -10.17 5.67
CA PHE A 31 3.10 -8.99 5.22
C PHE A 31 2.98 -8.94 3.71
N VAL A 32 4.08 -9.15 2.99
CA VAL A 32 4.08 -9.12 1.52
C VAL A 32 3.26 -10.27 0.94
N ASP A 33 3.34 -11.47 1.51
CA ASP A 33 2.53 -12.62 1.07
C ASP A 33 1.03 -12.35 1.27
N ALA A 34 0.65 -11.84 2.45
CA ALA A 34 -0.73 -11.46 2.71
C ALA A 34 -1.22 -10.36 1.76
N LEU A 35 -0.37 -9.40 1.40
CA LEU A 35 -0.69 -8.34 0.47
C LEU A 35 -0.89 -8.89 -0.96
N ILE A 36 -0.01 -9.77 -1.42
CA ILE A 36 -0.14 -10.44 -2.73
C ILE A 36 -1.44 -11.24 -2.78
N ASP A 37 -1.71 -12.07 -1.77
CA ASP A 37 -2.92 -12.88 -1.65
C ASP A 37 -4.19 -12.03 -1.66
N LEU A 38 -4.15 -10.85 -1.03
CA LEU A 38 -5.26 -9.91 -1.04
C LEU A 38 -5.49 -9.35 -2.45
N TYR A 39 -4.43 -8.89 -3.11
CA TYR A 39 -4.54 -8.28 -4.44
C TYR A 39 -4.99 -9.28 -5.50
N GLN A 40 -4.64 -10.56 -5.39
CA GLN A 40 -5.13 -11.62 -6.28
C GLN A 40 -6.65 -11.84 -6.18
N LYS A 41 -7.28 -11.49 -5.04
CA LYS A 41 -8.72 -11.64 -4.82
C LYS A 41 -9.52 -10.44 -5.33
N ILE A 42 -8.85 -9.37 -5.73
CA ILE A 42 -9.46 -8.16 -6.28
C ILE A 42 -9.27 -8.23 -7.80
N GLU A 43 -10.36 -8.12 -8.58
CA GLU A 43 -10.29 -8.33 -10.03
C GLU A 43 -9.31 -7.37 -10.72
N LYS A 44 -9.29 -6.10 -10.29
CA LYS A 44 -8.50 -5.03 -10.92
C LYS A 44 -8.05 -3.96 -9.91
N PRO A 45 -7.23 -4.28 -8.89
CA PRO A 45 -6.86 -3.35 -7.81
C PRO A 45 -6.09 -2.11 -8.33
N TRP A 46 -5.48 -2.20 -9.50
CA TRP A 46 -4.75 -1.12 -10.19
C TRP A 46 -5.65 -0.02 -10.76
N LEU A 47 -6.97 -0.23 -10.86
CA LEU A 47 -7.87 0.81 -11.34
C LEU A 47 -8.18 1.87 -10.28
N TYR A 48 -7.91 1.56 -9.01
CA TYR A 48 -8.24 2.38 -7.85
C TYR A 48 -7.02 3.12 -7.34
N ASP A 49 -7.24 4.35 -6.88
CA ASP A 49 -6.33 4.94 -5.90
C ASP A 49 -6.41 4.14 -4.60
N ARG A 50 -5.35 4.16 -3.79
CA ARG A 50 -5.21 3.23 -2.68
C ARG A 50 -4.84 3.91 -1.38
N ILE A 51 -5.43 3.42 -0.29
CA ILE A 51 -4.97 3.67 1.07
C ILE A 51 -4.52 2.33 1.65
N LEU A 52 -3.31 2.30 2.23
CA LEU A 52 -2.84 1.20 3.05
C LEU A 52 -2.64 1.72 4.48
N ASP A 53 -3.61 1.42 5.34
CA ASP A 53 -3.63 1.82 6.75
C ASP A 53 -2.94 0.76 7.61
N MET A 54 -1.75 1.07 8.07
CA MET A 54 -0.88 0.20 8.87
C MET A 54 -0.80 0.63 10.34
N ARG A 55 -1.56 1.65 10.78
CA ARG A 55 -1.47 2.21 12.14
C ARG A 55 -1.75 1.21 13.27
N SER A 56 -2.46 0.13 12.95
CA SER A 56 -2.80 -0.96 13.90
C SER A 56 -1.98 -2.24 13.66
N ALA A 57 -1.01 -2.19 12.75
CA ALA A 57 -0.08 -3.27 12.47
C ALA A 57 1.29 -2.95 13.07
N GLN A 58 2.03 -3.98 13.45
CA GLN A 58 3.35 -3.85 14.04
C GLN A 58 4.31 -4.83 13.37
N GLY A 59 5.43 -4.32 12.88
CA GLY A 59 6.43 -5.10 12.15
C GLY A 59 7.30 -4.19 11.31
N VAL A 60 8.23 -4.78 10.58
CA VAL A 60 9.12 -4.06 9.66
C VAL A 60 9.07 -4.79 8.33
N VAL A 61 8.94 -4.02 7.25
CA VAL A 61 9.10 -4.54 5.88
C VAL A 61 10.53 -4.25 5.43
N GLU A 62 11.24 -5.32 5.11
CA GLU A 62 12.61 -5.28 4.60
C GLU A 62 12.61 -4.88 3.12
N LEU A 63 13.71 -4.26 2.69
CA LEU A 63 13.89 -3.80 1.31
C LEU A 63 13.71 -4.93 0.29
N SER A 64 14.23 -6.12 0.58
CA SER A 64 14.15 -7.29 -0.32
C SER A 64 12.71 -7.73 -0.59
N ASP A 65 11.87 -7.78 0.44
CA ASP A 65 10.46 -8.16 0.30
C ASP A 65 9.64 -7.08 -0.39
N LEU A 66 9.96 -5.82 -0.12
CA LEU A 66 9.33 -4.71 -0.79
C LEU A 66 9.67 -4.70 -2.30
N MET A 67 10.91 -5.02 -2.67
CA MET A 67 11.29 -5.23 -4.07
C MET A 67 10.58 -6.43 -4.70
N ARG A 68 10.40 -7.51 -3.94
CA ARG A 68 9.60 -8.67 -4.36
C ARG A 68 8.15 -8.29 -4.65
N ALA A 69 7.53 -7.48 -3.77
CA ALA A 69 6.18 -6.96 -3.96
C ALA A 69 6.09 -6.09 -5.23
N ALA A 70 7.07 -5.20 -5.46
CA ALA A 70 7.10 -4.34 -6.64
C ALA A 70 7.26 -5.14 -7.94
N ALA A 71 8.12 -6.17 -7.95
CA ALA A 71 8.29 -7.06 -9.09
C ALA A 71 7.00 -7.84 -9.40
N TRP A 72 6.34 -8.36 -8.36
CA TRP A 72 5.06 -9.04 -8.51
C TRP A 72 3.98 -8.09 -9.08
N LEU A 73 3.84 -6.88 -8.53
CA LEU A 73 2.89 -5.88 -9.01
C LEU A 73 3.12 -5.53 -10.49
N THR A 74 4.38 -5.41 -10.91
CA THR A 74 4.74 -5.13 -12.29
C THR A 74 4.31 -6.25 -13.23
N GLN A 75 4.45 -7.51 -12.81
CA GLN A 75 3.99 -8.66 -13.59
C GLN A 75 2.47 -8.76 -13.62
N ALA A 76 1.80 -8.55 -12.48
CA ALA A 76 0.36 -8.66 -12.35
C ALA A 76 -0.41 -7.54 -13.09
N ALA A 77 0.23 -6.38 -13.28
CA ALA A 77 -0.31 -5.25 -14.03
C ALA A 77 -0.55 -5.55 -15.52
N GLY A 78 0.09 -6.56 -16.11
CA GLY A 78 -0.11 -6.93 -17.51
C GLY A 78 0.47 -5.92 -18.53
N THR A 79 0.10 -6.06 -19.80
CA THR A 79 0.60 -5.21 -20.91
C THR A 79 -0.53 -4.83 -21.87
N PRO A 80 -0.70 -3.54 -22.21
CA PRO A 80 -0.01 -2.38 -21.66
C PRO A 80 -0.36 -2.18 -20.16
N PRO A 81 0.54 -1.60 -19.35
CA PRO A 81 0.27 -1.41 -17.94
C PRO A 81 -0.91 -0.45 -17.73
N PRO A 82 -1.76 -0.68 -16.72
CA PRO A 82 -2.81 0.24 -16.34
C PRO A 82 -2.23 1.60 -15.92
N PRO A 83 -3.03 2.68 -15.98
CA PRO A 83 -2.62 3.98 -15.50
C PRO A 83 -2.07 3.91 -14.08
N ARG A 84 -0.96 4.62 -13.80
CA ARG A 84 -0.42 4.69 -12.44
C ARG A 84 -1.42 5.40 -11.53
N ARG A 85 -1.95 4.66 -10.56
CA ARG A 85 -2.78 5.17 -9.47
C ARG A 85 -1.96 5.49 -8.22
N ARG A 86 -2.42 6.47 -7.46
CA ARG A 86 -1.76 6.90 -6.22
C ARG A 86 -1.97 5.88 -5.09
N LEU A 87 -1.01 5.79 -4.19
CA LEU A 87 -1.01 4.98 -2.98
C LEU A 87 -0.63 5.86 -1.79
N ALA A 88 -1.56 6.06 -0.89
CA ALA A 88 -1.32 6.66 0.41
C ALA A 88 -1.02 5.57 1.45
N LEU A 89 0.16 5.64 2.04
CA LEU A 89 0.56 4.81 3.17
C LEU A 89 0.23 5.58 4.45
N ILE A 90 -0.43 4.94 5.41
CA ILE A 90 -0.68 5.53 6.73
C ILE A 90 0.01 4.66 7.77
N SER A 91 1.03 5.21 8.44
CA SER A 91 1.81 4.48 9.43
C SER A 91 2.17 5.38 10.60
N ASN A 92 2.32 4.77 11.77
CA ASN A 92 2.86 5.44 12.95
C ASN A 92 4.35 5.11 13.18
N ASP A 93 4.96 4.28 12.31
CA ASP A 93 6.38 3.93 12.44
C ASP A 93 7.25 5.12 11.97
N PRO A 94 8.04 5.75 12.87
CA PRO A 94 8.89 6.87 12.52
C PRO A 94 9.96 6.51 11.48
N PHE A 95 10.29 5.24 11.31
CA PHE A 95 11.30 4.76 10.36
C PHE A 95 10.74 4.59 8.93
N ASP A 96 9.42 4.51 8.74
CA ASP A 96 8.84 4.30 7.41
C ASP A 96 9.14 5.47 6.47
N ARG A 97 9.16 6.70 6.99
CA ARG A 97 9.54 7.88 6.20
C ARG A 97 10.98 7.79 5.69
N ALA A 98 11.90 7.35 6.55
CA ALA A 98 13.30 7.17 6.19
C ALA A 98 13.47 6.05 5.15
N ARG A 99 12.76 4.92 5.32
CA ARG A 99 12.77 3.79 4.38
C ARG A 99 12.23 4.21 3.01
N LEU A 100 11.07 4.88 2.95
CA LEU A 100 10.49 5.37 1.70
C LEU A 100 11.39 6.36 0.97
N ASN A 101 12.11 7.22 1.70
CA ASN A 101 13.10 8.10 1.08
C ASN A 101 14.31 7.34 0.53
N ALA A 102 14.80 6.32 1.25
CA ALA A 102 15.92 5.49 0.81
C ALA A 102 15.61 4.67 -0.45
N LEU A 103 14.33 4.39 -0.68
CA LEU A 103 13.83 3.67 -1.85
C LEU A 103 13.82 4.50 -3.14
N GLY A 104 14.02 5.82 -3.04
CA GLY A 104 14.27 6.71 -4.19
C GLY A 104 13.27 6.54 -5.34
N ASP A 105 13.80 6.35 -6.55
CA ASP A 105 13.00 6.26 -7.79
C ASP A 105 12.12 5.00 -7.89
N ALA A 106 12.38 3.97 -7.05
CA ALA A 106 11.49 2.81 -6.97
C ALA A 106 10.13 3.18 -6.34
N PHE A 107 10.10 4.26 -5.56
CA PHE A 107 8.91 4.79 -4.88
C PHE A 107 8.69 6.26 -5.25
N PRO A 108 8.23 6.53 -6.48
CA PRO A 108 8.06 7.90 -6.95
C PRO A 108 7.03 8.62 -6.08
N LYS A 109 7.45 9.68 -5.38
CA LYS A 109 6.60 10.47 -4.46
C LYS A 109 5.34 11.04 -5.10
N ALA A 110 5.35 11.22 -6.42
CA ALA A 110 4.16 11.63 -7.19
C ALA A 110 3.01 10.60 -7.11
N PHE A 111 3.33 9.33 -6.80
CA PHE A 111 2.39 8.22 -6.76
C PHE A 111 2.34 7.51 -5.41
N ILE A 112 3.36 7.61 -4.56
CA ILE A 112 3.37 6.97 -3.24
C ILE A 112 3.77 7.99 -2.18
N GLN A 113 2.92 8.18 -1.17
CA GLN A 113 3.18 9.14 -0.10
C GLN A 113 2.77 8.59 1.27
N LEU A 114 3.55 8.92 2.30
CA LEU A 114 3.30 8.55 3.68
C LEU A 114 2.58 9.68 4.42
N PHE A 115 1.56 9.32 5.18
CA PHE A 115 0.74 10.21 5.98
C PHE A 115 0.62 9.69 7.41
N ASP A 116 0.50 10.60 8.36
CA ASP A 116 0.24 10.25 9.75
C ASP A 116 -1.28 10.17 9.99
N ARG A 117 -2.06 10.90 9.18
CA ARG A 117 -3.52 10.98 9.28
C ARG A 117 -4.22 10.57 7.99
N ARG A 118 -5.42 10.00 8.16
CA ARG A 118 -6.24 9.50 7.05
C ARG A 118 -6.88 10.60 6.21
N ASP A 119 -7.27 11.70 6.83
CA ASP A 119 -7.88 12.83 6.13
C ASP A 119 -6.88 13.51 5.18
N GLU A 120 -5.64 13.72 5.61
CA GLU A 120 -4.56 14.23 4.74
C GLU A 120 -4.32 13.32 3.53
N ALA A 121 -4.32 12.00 3.75
CA ALA A 121 -4.21 11.02 2.68
C ALA A 121 -5.37 11.14 1.67
N ILE A 122 -6.60 11.30 2.15
CA ILE A 122 -7.79 11.43 1.29
C ILE A 122 -7.73 12.73 0.49
N GLU A 123 -7.39 13.86 1.12
CA GLU A 123 -7.23 15.15 0.44
C GLU A 123 -6.18 15.08 -0.67
N TRP A 124 -5.04 14.44 -0.41
CA TRP A 124 -4.00 14.25 -1.42
C TRP A 124 -4.46 13.36 -2.58
N LEU A 125 -5.22 12.30 -2.31
CA LEU A 125 -5.79 11.45 -3.37
C LEU A 125 -6.82 12.23 -4.21
N ALA A 126 -7.68 13.02 -3.57
CA ALA A 126 -8.67 13.85 -4.26
C ALA A 126 -8.03 14.96 -5.11
N SER A 127 -6.90 15.53 -4.67
CA SER A 127 -6.15 16.55 -5.44
C SER A 127 -5.58 16.04 -6.77
N SER A 128 -5.61 14.72 -6.97
CA SER A 128 -5.02 14.04 -8.11
C SER A 128 -5.96 13.82 -9.29
N GLN A 129 -7.27 14.03 -9.09
CA GLN A 129 -8.25 13.80 -10.14
C GLN A 129 -8.22 14.98 -11.12
N PRO A 130 -7.99 14.74 -12.43
CA PRO A 130 -8.22 15.77 -13.44
C PRO A 130 -9.70 16.11 -13.58
#